data_AF-A0A166FG33-F1
#
_entry.id   AF-A0A166FG33-F1
#
_cell.length_a   1.000
_cell.length_b   1.000
_cell.length_c   1.000
_cell.angle_alpha   90.00
_cell.angle_beta   90.00
_cell.angle_gamma   90.00
#
_symmetry.space_group_name_H-M   'P 1'
#
loop_
_entity.id
_entity.type
_entity.pdbx_description
1 polymer ?
#
loop_
_entity_poly.entity_id
_entity_poly.type
_entity_poly.pdbx_seq_one_letter_code
_entity_poly.pdbx_strand_id
1 'polypeptide(L)'
;MIISLIKEETSKEFIEKMEEKYNSYEQLEEAFQKTKRTILHVDLENWKYLKNNPEETIQLTETLFTNELNIGENEIELLNLIKSKTPKSIRELAKIIDKDISTIQPKIKKLENEGLIELKQGGKNSKIPIVNYDKIEIAI
;
A
#
# COMPACT_ATOMS: atom_id res chain seq x y z
N MET A 1 13.69 -14.75 2.85
CA MET A 1 12.24 -15.08 2.86
C MET A 1 11.54 -14.14 1.90
N ILE A 2 10.50 -14.61 1.22
CA ILE A 2 9.71 -13.82 0.27
C ILE A 2 8.37 -13.52 0.94
N ILE A 3 7.97 -12.25 0.94
CA ILE A 3 6.67 -11.82 1.44
C ILE A 3 5.91 -11.21 0.28
N SER A 4 4.69 -11.65 0.06
CA SER A 4 3.79 -11.10 -0.94
C SER A 4 2.66 -10.36 -0.24
N LEU A 5 2.59 -9.05 -0.46
CA LEU A 5 1.49 -8.18 -0.05
C LEU A 5 0.51 -8.10 -1.21
N ILE A 6 -0.65 -8.74 -1.05
CA ILE A 6 -1.64 -8.89 -2.12
C ILE A 6 -2.80 -7.94 -1.83
N LYS A 7 -3.10 -7.08 -2.79
CA LYS A 7 -4.23 -6.17 -2.77
C LYS A 7 -5.24 -6.59 -3.84
N GLU A 8 -6.49 -6.75 -3.45
CA GLU A 8 -7.60 -6.92 -4.38
C GLU A 8 -8.19 -5.54 -4.70
N GLU A 9 -8.28 -5.21 -5.98
CA GLU A 9 -8.93 -3.98 -6.41
C GLU A 9 -9.72 -4.18 -7.69
N THR A 10 -10.79 -3.41 -7.81
CA THR A 10 -11.61 -3.42 -9.02
C THR A 10 -10.89 -2.69 -10.14
N SER A 11 -11.18 -3.08 -11.39
CA SER A 11 -10.70 -2.37 -12.57
C SER A 11 -11.00 -0.87 -12.51
N LYS A 12 -12.15 -0.49 -11.95
CA LYS A 12 -12.53 0.91 -11.73
C LYS A 12 -11.56 1.63 -10.78
N GLU A 13 -11.27 1.05 -9.61
CA GLU A 13 -10.34 1.64 -8.63
C GLU A 13 -8.91 1.74 -9.18
N PHE A 14 -8.46 0.75 -9.95
CA PHE A 14 -7.16 0.81 -10.62
C PHE A 14 -7.11 1.98 -11.62
N ILE A 15 -8.13 2.12 -12.48
CA ILE A 15 -8.20 3.17 -13.48
C ILE A 15 -8.20 4.55 -12.83
N GLU A 16 -9.02 4.77 -11.79
CA GLU A 16 -9.07 6.04 -11.06
C GLU A 16 -7.70 6.41 -10.47
N LYS A 17 -6.95 5.45 -9.93
CA LYS A 17 -5.57 5.69 -9.44
C LYS A 17 -4.59 6.02 -10.54
N MET A 18 -4.71 5.37 -11.69
CA MET A 18 -3.84 5.66 -12.83
C MET A 18 -4.09 7.06 -13.39
N GLU A 19 -5.36 7.48 -13.43
CA GLU A 19 -5.75 8.85 -13.76
C GLU A 19 -5.21 9.85 -12.74
N GLU A 20 -5.25 9.56 -11.43
CA GLU A 20 -4.64 10.43 -10.41
C GLU A 20 -3.11 10.51 -10.56
N LYS A 21 -2.45 9.37 -10.84
CA LYS A 21 -0.99 9.26 -10.90
C LYS A 21 -0.39 9.85 -12.17
N TYR A 22 -1.07 9.68 -13.31
CA TYR A 22 -0.54 10.00 -14.64
C TYR A 22 -1.38 10.98 -15.45
N ASN A 23 -2.51 11.44 -14.92
CA ASN A 23 -3.55 12.24 -15.58
C ASN A 23 -4.28 11.52 -16.72
N SER A 24 -3.56 10.88 -17.66
CA SER A 24 -4.16 10.11 -18.75
C SER A 24 -3.28 8.96 -19.24
N TYR A 25 -3.89 8.02 -19.96
CA TYR A 25 -3.18 6.90 -20.58
C TYR A 25 -2.10 7.38 -21.57
N GLU A 26 -2.42 8.40 -22.38
CA GLU A 26 -1.51 8.97 -23.37
C GLU A 26 -0.28 9.62 -22.72
N GLN A 27 -0.46 10.28 -21.56
CA GLN A 27 0.66 10.87 -20.81
C GLN A 27 1.57 9.80 -20.24
N LEU A 28 1.01 8.71 -19.73
CA LEU A 28 1.79 7.56 -19.29
C LEU A 28 2.55 6.92 -20.47
N GLU A 29 1.91 6.79 -21.62
CA GLU A 29 2.53 6.24 -22.83
C GLU A 29 3.71 7.13 -23.27
N GLU A 30 3.51 8.44 -23.32
CA GLU A 30 4.58 9.40 -23.64
C GLU A 30 5.74 9.31 -22.63
N ALA A 31 5.43 9.21 -21.33
CA ALA A 31 6.44 9.07 -20.27
C ALA A 31 7.24 7.77 -20.40
N PHE A 32 6.59 6.66 -20.76
CA PHE A 32 7.26 5.40 -21.05
C PHE A 32 8.13 5.52 -22.30
N GLN A 33 7.65 6.11 -23.39
CA GLN A 33 8.44 6.28 -24.61
C GLN A 33 9.71 7.10 -24.36
N LYS A 34 9.65 8.12 -23.50
CA LYS A 34 10.81 8.95 -23.14
C LYS A 34 11.80 8.25 -22.22
N THR A 35 11.31 7.50 -21.23
CA THR A 35 12.17 7.00 -20.14
C THR A 35 12.50 5.51 -20.24
N LYS A 36 11.69 4.73 -20.97
CA LYS A 36 11.76 3.28 -21.12
C LYS A 36 11.81 2.52 -19.78
N ARG A 37 11.21 3.09 -18.74
CA ARG A 37 11.16 2.47 -17.41
C ARG A 37 10.16 1.32 -17.38
N THR A 38 10.61 0.14 -16.93
CA THR A 38 9.78 -1.07 -16.80
C THR A 38 8.51 -0.84 -15.99
N ILE A 39 8.58 -0.07 -14.89
CA ILE A 39 7.39 0.20 -14.08
C ILE A 39 6.27 0.90 -14.87
N LEU A 40 6.62 1.81 -15.78
CA LEU A 40 5.64 2.51 -16.61
C LEU A 40 5.05 1.57 -17.68
N HIS A 41 5.85 0.62 -18.18
CA HIS A 41 5.36 -0.42 -19.10
C HIS A 41 4.31 -1.31 -18.43
N VAL A 42 4.58 -1.77 -17.21
CA VAL A 42 3.65 -2.59 -16.42
C VAL A 42 2.34 -1.83 -16.18
N ASP A 43 2.42 -0.57 -15.73
CA ASP A 43 1.24 0.27 -15.50
C ASP A 43 0.45 0.49 -16.81
N LEU A 44 1.11 0.65 -17.97
CA LEU A 44 0.47 0.77 -19.28
C LEU A 44 -0.30 -0.48 -19.69
N GLU A 45 0.35 -1.64 -19.61
CA GLU A 45 -0.26 -2.92 -20.01
C GLU A 45 -1.47 -3.21 -19.13
N ASN A 46 -1.35 -3.00 -17.81
CA ASN A 46 -2.45 -3.18 -16.87
C ASN A 46 -3.60 -2.22 -17.17
N TRP A 47 -3.32 -0.92 -17.38
CA TRP A 47 -4.38 0.05 -17.70
C TRP A 47 -5.09 -0.29 -19.01
N LYS A 48 -4.34 -0.65 -20.05
CA LYS A 48 -4.92 -1.06 -21.33
C LYS A 48 -5.80 -2.30 -21.20
N TYR A 49 -5.36 -3.30 -20.44
CA TYR A 49 -6.13 -4.52 -20.21
C TYR A 49 -7.43 -4.24 -19.47
N LEU A 50 -7.38 -3.53 -18.35
CA LEU A 50 -8.55 -3.29 -17.49
C LEU A 50 -9.56 -2.32 -18.08
N LYS A 51 -9.13 -1.39 -18.94
CA LYS A 51 -10.06 -0.56 -19.71
C LYS A 51 -11.00 -1.39 -20.59
N ASN A 52 -10.54 -2.56 -21.04
CA ASN A 52 -11.34 -3.48 -21.85
C ASN A 52 -12.15 -4.48 -20.99
N ASN A 53 -11.84 -4.61 -19.70
CA ASN A 53 -12.48 -5.56 -18.77
C ASN A 53 -12.94 -4.84 -17.47
N PRO A 54 -13.87 -3.88 -17.53
CA PRO A 54 -14.18 -2.99 -16.41
C PRO A 54 -14.82 -3.67 -15.19
N GLU A 55 -15.33 -4.89 -15.32
CA GLU A 55 -15.91 -5.66 -14.21
C GLU A 55 -14.92 -6.64 -13.57
N GLU A 56 -13.69 -6.73 -14.07
CA GLU A 56 -12.68 -7.63 -13.52
C GLU A 56 -12.11 -7.07 -12.21
N THR A 57 -11.90 -7.96 -11.24
CA THR A 57 -11.12 -7.67 -10.03
C THR A 57 -9.71 -8.18 -10.27
N ILE A 58 -8.72 -7.33 -10.01
CA ILE A 58 -7.31 -7.69 -10.12
C ILE A 58 -6.67 -7.86 -8.76
N GLN A 59 -5.62 -8.67 -8.75
CA GLN A 59 -4.71 -8.80 -7.61
C GLN A 59 -3.40 -8.09 -7.95
N LEU A 60 -3.13 -6.98 -7.25
CA LEU A 60 -1.81 -6.39 -7.24
C LEU A 60 -0.97 -7.06 -6.16
N THR A 61 0.20 -7.54 -6.53
CA THR A 61 1.14 -8.16 -5.59
C THR A 61 2.41 -7.33 -5.49
N GLU A 62 2.69 -6.81 -4.31
CA GLU A 62 3.99 -6.25 -3.97
C GLU A 62 4.83 -7.32 -3.27
N THR A 63 6.04 -7.56 -3.76
CA THR A 63 6.93 -8.59 -3.20
C THR A 63 8.08 -7.95 -2.45
N LEU A 64 8.20 -8.29 -1.16
CA LEU A 64 9.30 -7.89 -0.31
C LEU A 64 10.28 -9.06 -0.14
N PHE A 65 11.56 -8.78 -0.36
CA PHE A 65 12.65 -9.71 -0.09
C PHE A 65 13.30 -9.30 1.22
N THR A 66 13.09 -10.07 2.29
CA THR A 66 13.67 -9.76 3.59
C THR A 66 13.96 -11.03 4.39
N ASN A 67 14.95 -10.94 5.28
CA ASN A 67 15.26 -11.97 6.27
C ASN A 67 15.03 -11.46 7.70
N GLU A 68 14.56 -10.22 7.86
CA GLU A 68 14.47 -9.51 9.15
C GLU A 68 13.02 -9.26 9.60
N LEU A 69 12.04 -9.76 8.85
CA LEU A 69 10.63 -9.58 9.20
C LEU A 69 10.33 -10.19 10.56
N ASN A 70 9.84 -9.36 11.48
CA ASN A 70 9.40 -9.81 12.79
C ASN A 70 7.92 -9.47 12.97
N ILE A 71 7.07 -10.36 12.45
CA ILE A 71 5.62 -10.29 12.50
C ILE A 71 5.08 -11.29 13.54
N GLY A 72 4.62 -10.77 14.67
CA GLY A 72 3.93 -11.53 15.71
C GLY A 72 2.44 -11.19 15.75
N GLU A 73 1.75 -11.74 16.74
CA GLU A 73 0.32 -11.48 16.98
C GLU A 73 0.03 -9.98 17.16
N ASN A 74 0.88 -9.27 17.90
CA ASN A 74 0.74 -7.83 18.15
C ASN A 74 0.86 -6.99 16.86
N GLU A 75 1.77 -7.36 15.97
CA GLU A 75 1.95 -6.68 14.69
C GLU A 75 0.76 -6.94 13.76
N ILE A 76 0.26 -8.18 13.71
CA ILE A 76 -0.94 -8.54 12.95
C ILE A 76 -2.17 -7.78 13.46
N GLU A 77 -2.35 -7.71 14.78
CA GLU A 77 -3.43 -6.92 15.39
C GLU A 77 -3.33 -5.45 15.02
N LEU A 78 -2.12 -4.87 15.07
CA LEU A 78 -1.89 -3.47 14.72
C LEU A 78 -2.19 -3.19 13.25
N LEU A 79 -1.77 -4.07 12.33
CA LEU A 79 -2.09 -3.98 10.90
C LEU A 79 -3.61 -4.04 10.66
N ASN A 80 -4.29 -4.99 11.29
CA ASN A 80 -5.75 -5.12 11.21
C ASN A 80 -6.47 -3.89 11.75
N LEU A 81 -5.99 -3.30 12.85
CA LEU A 81 -6.56 -2.08 13.41
C LEU A 81 -6.35 -0.87 12.51
N ILE A 82 -5.14 -0.69 11.95
CA ILE A 82 -4.86 0.38 11.00
C ILE A 82 -5.82 0.28 9.81
N LYS A 83 -5.98 -0.93 9.26
CA LYS A 83 -6.84 -1.19 8.12
C LYS A 83 -8.32 -0.96 8.42
N SER A 84 -8.82 -1.49 9.53
CA SER A 84 -10.25 -1.46 9.86
C SER A 84 -10.72 -0.13 10.43
N LYS A 85 -9.86 0.61 11.15
CA LYS A 85 -10.22 1.88 11.80
C LYS A 85 -9.75 3.11 11.04
N THR A 86 -8.89 2.95 10.03
CA THR A 86 -8.41 4.03 9.16
C THR A 86 -8.02 5.30 9.95
N PRO A 87 -7.11 5.19 10.93
CA PRO A 87 -6.78 6.31 11.81
C PRO A 87 -6.17 7.46 11.01
N LYS A 88 -6.54 8.70 11.32
CA LYS A 88 -6.02 9.92 10.65
C LYS A 88 -4.70 10.39 11.23
N SER A 89 -4.13 9.67 12.20
CA SER A 89 -2.77 9.88 12.69
C SER A 89 -2.29 8.72 13.59
N ILE A 90 -0.97 8.61 13.80
CA ILE A 90 -0.39 7.73 14.83
C ILE A 90 -0.95 8.04 16.23
N ARG A 91 -1.22 9.32 16.51
CA ARG A 91 -1.81 9.76 17.80
C ARG A 91 -3.24 9.25 17.96
N GLU A 92 -4.03 9.25 16.90
CA GLU A 92 -5.39 8.71 16.93
C GLU A 92 -5.37 7.20 17.09
N LEU A 93 -4.50 6.50 16.37
CA LEU A 93 -4.29 5.07 16.55
C LEU A 93 -3.97 4.72 18.00
N ALA A 94 -3.06 5.46 18.64
CA ALA A 94 -2.70 5.27 20.04
C ALA A 94 -3.90 5.45 20.99
N LYS A 95 -4.79 6.41 20.69
CA LYS A 95 -6.05 6.59 21.44
C LYS A 95 -7.03 5.44 21.24
N ILE A 96 -7.14 4.91 20.02
CA ILE A 96 -8.04 3.79 19.70
C ILE A 96 -7.69 2.54 20.51
N ILE A 97 -6.40 2.30 20.72
CA ILE A 97 -5.89 1.12 21.45
C ILE A 97 -5.58 1.39 22.93
N ASP A 98 -5.95 2.58 23.43
CA ASP A 98 -5.71 3.02 24.81
C ASP A 98 -4.24 2.86 25.25
N LYS A 99 -3.31 3.39 24.43
CA LYS A 99 -1.87 3.38 24.70
C LYS A 99 -1.25 4.76 24.50
N ASP A 100 -0.10 4.97 25.15
CA ASP A 100 0.72 6.14 24.93
C ASP A 100 1.35 6.16 23.54
N ILE A 101 1.38 7.35 22.93
CA ILE A 101 1.99 7.56 21.61
C ILE A 101 3.46 7.14 21.57
N SER A 102 4.20 7.31 22.67
CA SER A 102 5.61 6.90 22.80
C SER A 102 5.80 5.39 22.66
N THR A 103 4.77 4.60 22.97
CA THR A 103 4.79 3.13 22.83
C THR A 103 4.44 2.71 21.40
N ILE A 104 3.57 3.46 20.73
CA ILE A 104 3.00 3.09 19.42
C ILE A 104 3.86 3.59 18.27
N GLN A 105 4.42 4.80 18.39
CA GLN A 105 5.21 5.40 17.33
C GLN A 105 6.43 4.55 16.90
N PRO A 106 7.20 3.91 17.80
CA PRO A 106 8.28 3.02 17.40
C PRO A 106 7.78 1.78 16.64
N LYS A 107 6.65 1.19 17.05
CA LYS A 107 6.04 0.03 16.38
C LYS A 107 5.60 0.38 14.96
N ILE A 108 4.94 1.53 14.80
CA ILE A 108 4.52 2.03 13.49
C ILE A 108 5.73 2.31 12.59
N LYS A 109 6.79 2.90 13.13
CA LYS A 109 8.02 3.15 12.36
C LYS A 109 8.71 1.85 11.96
N LYS A 110 8.68 0.82 12.81
CA LYS A 110 9.19 -0.51 12.48
C LYS A 110 8.41 -1.11 11.31
N LEU A 111 7.08 -1.12 11.36
CA LEU A 111 6.23 -1.61 10.25
C LEU A 111 6.46 -0.84 8.95
N GLU A 112 6.65 0.48 9.02
CA GLU A 112 7.01 1.32 7.86
C GLU A 112 8.35 0.89 7.27
N ASN A 113 9.38 0.72 8.11
CA ASN A 113 10.71 0.29 7.67
C ASN A 113 10.72 -1.13 7.09
N GLU A 114 9.85 -2.01 7.58
CA GLU A 114 9.67 -3.37 7.07
C GLU A 114 8.86 -3.41 5.77
N GLY A 115 8.32 -2.28 5.31
CA GLY A 115 7.47 -2.18 4.11
C GLY A 115 6.05 -2.68 4.32
N LEU A 116 5.64 -2.97 5.56
CA LEU A 116 4.32 -3.50 5.89
C LEU A 116 3.23 -2.41 5.98
N ILE A 117 3.60 -1.14 6.05
CA ILE A 117 2.68 0.01 5.98
C ILE A 117 3.35 1.18 5.27
N GLU A 118 2.54 2.11 4.79
CA GLU A 118 2.98 3.43 4.35
C GLU A 118 2.61 4.49 5.39
N LEU A 119 3.44 5.54 5.51
CA LEU A 119 3.07 6.75 6.25
C LEU A 119 2.81 7.92 5.29
N LYS A 120 1.55 8.30 5.15
CA LYS A 120 1.18 9.51 4.40
C LYS A 120 1.20 10.75 5.28
N GLN A 121 1.49 11.89 4.67
CA GLN A 121 1.44 13.18 5.34
C GLN A 121 -0.01 13.56 5.63
N GLY A 122 -0.33 13.74 6.91
CA GLY A 122 -1.62 14.25 7.38
C GLY A 122 -1.57 15.74 7.75
N GLY A 123 -2.70 16.25 8.23
CA GLY A 123 -2.80 17.65 8.69
C GLY A 123 -1.90 17.95 9.89
N LYS A 124 -1.45 19.20 10.02
CA LYS A 124 -0.58 19.68 11.13
C LYS A 124 0.66 18.80 11.36
N ASN A 125 1.34 18.41 10.29
CA ASN A 125 2.53 17.55 10.31
C ASN A 125 2.31 16.14 10.92
N SER A 126 1.06 15.68 11.00
CA SER A 126 0.79 14.31 11.45
C SER A 126 1.18 13.28 10.40
N LYS A 127 1.47 12.06 10.82
CA LYS A 127 1.66 10.91 9.92
C LYS A 127 0.46 9.98 10.04
N ILE A 128 -0.10 9.60 8.89
CA ILE A 128 -1.24 8.70 8.73
C ILE A 128 -0.68 7.31 8.37
N PRO A 129 -0.81 6.30 9.23
CA PRO A 129 -0.43 4.93 8.87
C PRO A 129 -1.48 4.29 7.97
N ILE A 130 -1.04 3.62 6.91
CA ILE A 130 -1.90 3.00 5.91
C ILE A 130 -1.42 1.59 5.58
N VAL A 131 -2.35 0.64 5.63
CA VAL A 131 -2.19 -0.72 5.11
C VAL A 131 -2.85 -0.76 3.74
N ASN A 132 -2.06 -0.96 2.68
CA ASN A 132 -2.52 -0.88 1.29
C ASN A 132 -2.86 -2.24 0.65
N TYR A 133 -2.83 -3.32 1.42
CA TYR A 133 -3.05 -4.70 0.96
C TYR A 133 -4.16 -5.41 1.75
N ASP A 134 -4.60 -6.54 1.20
CA ASP A 134 -5.66 -7.39 1.70
C ASP A 134 -5.17 -8.68 2.33
N LYS A 135 -4.05 -9.21 1.82
CA LYS A 135 -3.48 -10.46 2.26
C LYS A 135 -1.96 -10.37 2.32
N ILE A 136 -1.39 -11.09 3.28
CA ILE A 136 0.05 -11.33 3.38
C ILE A 136 0.26 -12.82 3.14
N GLU A 137 1.13 -13.15 2.20
CA GLU A 137 1.64 -14.52 1.99
C GLU A 137 3.14 -14.54 2.28
N ILE A 138 3.61 -15.61 2.93
CA ILE A 138 5.01 -15.77 3.30
C ILE A 138 5.51 -17.09 2.70
N ALA A 139 6.56 -17.00 1.89
CA ALA A 139 7.27 -18.14 1.31
C ALA A 139 8.70 -18.21 1.86
N ILE A 140 9.07 -19.41 2.33
CA ILE A 140 10.36 -19.71 2.97
C ILE A 140 11.21 -20.56 2.03
#